data_AF-A0A9D4RT67-F1
#
_entry.id   AF-A0A9D4RT67-F1
#
_cell.length_a   1.000
_cell.length_b   1.000
_cell.length_c   1.000
_cell.angle_alpha   90.00
_cell.angle_beta   90.00
_cell.angle_gamma   90.00
#
_symmetry.space_group_name_H-M   'P 1'
#
loop_
_entity.id
_entity.type
_entity.pdbx_description
1 polymer ?
#
loop_
_entity_poly.entity_id
_entity_poly.type
_entity_poly.pdbx_seq_one_letter_code
_entity_poly.pdbx_strand_id
1 'polypeptide(L)'
;MCGFECRILPNCRTTHEEFTHTDGVWNLQNEIVNKWNAALIGLMTYFRDAIVNTQELLDMLVKCENKIQTRIKIGLNSKMPSRFSPVVFYTPKEHGGLGMLSMGHVLNPQSDLRWSKQTDVGITHFRSGISLDDDQLIPNLYRYIMSWESKFIDSQRVWAE
;
A
#
# COMPACT_ATOMS: atom_id res chain seq x y z
N MET A 1 -24.65 -3.77 -0.29
CA MET A 1 -24.09 -3.78 1.08
C MET A 1 -24.72 -2.66 1.91
N CYS A 2 -25.14 -2.94 3.16
CA CYS A 2 -25.73 -1.96 4.10
C CYS A 2 -26.82 -1.05 3.49
N GLY A 3 -27.74 -1.63 2.72
CA GLY A 3 -28.87 -0.93 2.10
C GLY A 3 -28.58 -0.20 0.78
N PHE A 4 -27.32 -0.15 0.33
CA PHE A 4 -26.94 0.40 -0.97
C PHE A 4 -26.40 -0.69 -1.90
N GLU A 5 -26.81 -0.69 -3.17
CA GLU A 5 -26.17 -1.47 -4.22
C GLU A 5 -25.04 -0.65 -4.84
N CYS A 6 -23.80 -1.07 -4.60
CA CYS A 6 -22.64 -0.52 -5.28
C CYS A 6 -22.27 -1.46 -6.43
N ARG A 7 -22.25 -0.93 -7.66
CA ARG A 7 -21.79 -1.66 -8.85
C ARG A 7 -20.50 -1.03 -9.34
N ILE A 8 -19.40 -1.76 -9.21
CA ILE A 8 -18.11 -1.38 -9.79
C ILE A 8 -18.13 -1.86 -11.24
N LEU A 9 -18.03 -0.93 -12.19
CA LEU A 9 -17.88 -1.24 -13.61
C LEU A 9 -16.46 -0.88 -14.05
N PRO A 10 -15.60 -1.86 -14.35
CA PRO A 10 -14.28 -1.60 -14.89
C PRO A 10 -14.38 -0.98 -16.30
N ASN A 11 -13.61 0.09 -16.56
CA ASN A 11 -13.57 0.76 -17.87
C ASN A 11 -13.13 -0.16 -19.03
N CYS A 12 -12.50 -1.30 -18.74
CA CYS A 12 -12.14 -2.30 -19.76
C CYS A 12 -13.34 -3.12 -20.27
N ARG A 13 -14.48 -3.11 -19.56
CA ARG A 13 -15.70 -3.85 -19.95
C ARG A 13 -16.77 -2.94 -20.58
N THR A 14 -16.48 -1.67 -20.74
CA THR A 14 -17.37 -0.71 -21.42
C THR A 14 -17.28 -0.91 -22.92
N THR A 15 -18.40 -1.29 -23.53
CA THR A 15 -18.44 -1.68 -24.94
C THR A 15 -18.44 -0.48 -25.89
N HIS A 16 -19.02 0.67 -25.53
CA HIS A 16 -18.97 1.92 -26.31
C HIS A 16 -19.38 3.09 -25.39
N GLU A 17 -18.73 4.25 -25.55
CA GLU A 17 -18.94 5.56 -24.87
C GLU A 17 -18.18 5.86 -23.55
N GLU A 18 -17.59 7.07 -23.49
CA GLU A 18 -17.12 7.71 -22.25
C GLU A 18 -18.31 7.99 -21.32
N PHE A 19 -18.17 7.64 -20.04
CA PHE A 19 -19.25 7.82 -19.06
C PHE A 19 -19.65 9.28 -18.91
N THR A 20 -20.95 9.56 -19.03
CA THR A 20 -21.52 10.84 -18.59
C THR A 20 -21.49 10.89 -17.07
N HIS A 21 -20.84 11.93 -16.55
CA HIS A 21 -20.79 12.21 -15.12
C HIS A 21 -22.20 12.53 -14.60
N THR A 22 -22.87 11.53 -14.05
CA THR A 22 -24.19 11.65 -13.42
C THR A 22 -24.06 11.57 -11.89
N ASP A 23 -24.99 12.21 -11.19
CA ASP A 23 -25.08 12.13 -9.72
C ASP A 23 -25.31 10.68 -9.30
N GLY A 24 -24.27 10.07 -8.73
CA GLY A 24 -24.26 8.65 -8.32
C GLY A 24 -23.13 7.83 -8.91
N VAL A 25 -22.44 8.30 -9.96
CA VAL A 25 -21.28 7.64 -10.57
C VAL A 25 -20.00 8.25 -10.03
N TRP A 26 -19.19 7.44 -9.33
CA TRP A 26 -17.96 7.91 -8.71
C TRP A 26 -16.77 7.58 -9.61
N ASN A 27 -16.21 8.61 -10.25
CA ASN A 27 -14.91 8.48 -10.89
C ASN A 27 -13.84 8.40 -9.81
N LEU A 28 -13.38 7.17 -9.57
CA LEU A 28 -12.25 6.85 -8.71
C LEU A 28 -10.99 7.52 -9.31
N GLN A 29 -10.71 8.75 -8.89
CA GLN A 29 -9.59 9.55 -9.36
C GLN A 29 -8.26 8.78 -9.21
N ASN A 30 -7.73 8.33 -10.34
CA ASN A 30 -6.54 7.50 -10.44
C ASN A 30 -5.25 8.27 -10.14
N GLU A 31 -5.24 9.61 -10.24
CA GLU A 31 -4.03 10.41 -10.16
C GLU A 31 -3.32 10.37 -8.80
N ILE A 32 -4.08 10.40 -7.70
CA ILE A 32 -3.49 10.41 -6.35
C ILE A 32 -2.77 9.08 -6.10
N VAL A 33 -3.41 7.98 -6.49
CA VAL A 33 -2.86 6.62 -6.35
C VAL A 33 -1.65 6.43 -7.27
N ASN A 34 -1.69 6.97 -8.50
CA ASN A 34 -0.54 6.97 -9.40
C ASN A 34 0.68 7.68 -8.80
N LYS A 35 0.47 8.88 -8.25
CA LYS A 35 1.54 9.66 -7.61
C LYS A 35 2.11 8.92 -6.38
N TRP A 36 1.23 8.33 -5.57
CA TRP A 36 1.64 7.48 -4.44
C TRP A 36 2.48 6.28 -4.90
N ASN A 37 1.99 5.52 -5.88
CA ASN A 37 2.69 4.33 -6.38
C ASN A 37 4.06 4.68 -6.95
N ALA A 38 4.16 5.75 -7.74
CA ALA A 38 5.43 6.20 -8.30
C ALA A 38 6.43 6.60 -7.19
N ALA A 39 5.99 7.37 -6.19
CA ALA A 39 6.82 7.77 -5.06
C ALA A 39 7.26 6.57 -4.21
N LEU A 40 6.34 5.65 -3.92
CA LEU A 40 6.62 4.45 -3.13
C LEU A 40 7.58 3.52 -3.86
N ILE A 41 7.37 3.25 -5.15
CA ILE A 41 8.29 2.44 -5.96
C ILE A 41 9.67 3.10 -6.00
N GLY A 42 9.75 4.41 -6.25
CA GLY A 42 11.01 5.15 -6.27
C GLY A 42 11.80 5.01 -4.96
N LEU A 43 11.13 5.18 -3.81
CA LEU A 43 11.72 4.99 -2.50
C LEU A 43 12.19 3.53 -2.29
N MET A 44 11.29 2.57 -2.52
CA MET A 44 11.52 1.16 -2.22
C MET A 44 12.60 0.53 -3.12
N THR A 45 12.62 0.89 -4.40
CA THR A 45 13.61 0.34 -5.36
C THR A 45 15.00 0.93 -5.19
N TYR A 46 15.09 2.16 -4.68
CA TYR A 46 16.35 2.83 -4.40
C TYR A 46 16.97 2.34 -3.08
N PHE A 47 16.24 2.46 -1.97
CA PHE A 47 16.78 2.16 -0.63
C PHE A 47 16.67 0.68 -0.22
N ARG A 48 15.72 -0.08 -0.78
CA ARG A 48 15.55 -1.54 -0.57
C ARG A 48 15.63 -1.95 0.91
N ASP A 49 16.64 -2.74 1.27
CA ASP A 49 16.82 -3.34 2.60
C ASP A 49 17.01 -2.30 3.71
N ALA A 50 17.53 -1.11 3.37
CA ALA A 50 17.72 -0.03 4.34
C ALA A 50 16.39 0.46 4.94
N ILE A 51 15.28 0.32 4.20
CA ILE A 51 13.96 0.74 4.68
C ILE A 51 13.48 -0.16 5.81
N VAL A 52 13.70 -1.47 5.71
CA VAL A 52 13.25 -2.45 6.72
C VAL A 52 14.03 -2.31 8.02
N ASN A 53 15.30 -1.91 7.94
CA ASN A 53 16.13 -1.67 9.12
C ASN A 53 15.81 -0.32 9.80
N THR A 54 15.07 0.57 9.14
CA THR A 54 14.77 1.91 9.66
C THR A 54 13.33 1.96 10.17
N GLN A 55 13.13 1.69 11.47
CA GLN A 55 11.80 1.67 12.10
C GLN A 55 11.01 2.97 11.93
N GLU A 56 11.68 4.11 12.03
CA GLU A 56 11.07 5.44 11.86
C GLU A 56 10.47 5.62 10.46
N LEU A 57 11.14 5.07 9.44
CA LEU A 57 10.67 5.13 8.06
C LEU A 57 9.47 4.20 7.84
N LEU A 58 9.46 3.01 8.45
CA LEU A 58 8.29 2.12 8.42
C LEU A 58 7.07 2.76 9.07
N ASP A 59 7.23 3.40 10.23
CA ASP A 59 6.14 4.14 10.88
C ASP A 59 5.64 5.32 10.04
N MET A 60 6.54 6.03 9.36
CA MET A 60 6.18 7.10 8.43
C MET A 60 5.44 6.57 7.20
N LEU A 61 5.85 5.44 6.64
CA LEU A 61 5.17 4.79 5.50
C LEU A 61 3.74 4.40 5.86
N VAL A 62 3.53 3.78 7.02
CA VAL A 62 2.19 3.44 7.54
C VAL A 62 1.31 4.69 7.67
N LYS A 63 1.86 5.78 8.23
CA LYS A 63 1.12 7.05 8.39
C LYS A 63 0.78 7.68 7.04
N CYS A 64 1.71 7.67 6.08
CA CYS A 64 1.51 8.23 4.75
C CYS A 64 0.45 7.43 3.98
N GLU A 65 0.49 6.10 4.03
CA GLU A 65 -0.50 5.24 3.36
C GLU A 65 -1.91 5.50 3.92
N ASN A 66 -2.05 5.57 5.25
CA ASN A 66 -3.31 5.94 5.89
C ASN A 66 -3.80 7.35 5.50
N LYS A 67 -2.90 8.32 5.32
CA LYS A 67 -3.26 9.67 4.85
C LYS A 67 -3.77 9.65 3.41
N ILE A 68 -3.13 8.88 2.51
CA ILE A 68 -3.58 8.74 1.12
C ILE A 68 -4.95 8.06 1.07
N GLN A 69 -5.13 6.95 1.79
CA GLN A 69 -6.43 6.30 1.90
C GLN A 69 -7.50 7.28 2.44
N THR A 70 -7.19 8.02 3.49
CA THR A 70 -8.12 9.02 4.07
C THR A 70 -8.47 10.12 3.06
N ARG A 71 -7.49 10.60 2.28
CA ARG A 71 -7.73 11.61 1.25
C ARG A 71 -8.65 11.09 0.15
N ILE A 72 -8.50 9.84 -0.25
CA ILE A 72 -9.40 9.17 -1.20
C ILE A 72 -10.79 9.02 -0.60
N LYS A 73 -10.92 8.59 0.67
CA LYS A 73 -12.22 8.50 1.37
C LYS A 73 -12.94 9.86 1.43
N ILE A 74 -12.21 10.95 1.68
CA ILE A 74 -12.75 12.33 1.67
C ILE A 74 -13.19 12.74 0.27
N GLY A 75 -12.38 12.48 -0.76
CA GLY A 75 -12.72 12.80 -2.15
C GLY A 75 -14.00 12.11 -2.64
N LEU A 76 -14.31 10.96 -2.04
CA LEU A 76 -15.52 10.18 -2.30
C LEU A 76 -16.70 10.56 -1.38
N ASN A 77 -16.59 11.63 -0.57
CA ASN A 77 -17.66 12.12 0.31
C ASN A 77 -18.32 11.05 1.21
N SER A 78 -17.53 10.09 1.73
CA SER A 78 -18.03 9.06 2.64
C SER A 78 -17.25 9.08 3.96
N LYS A 79 -18.01 9.20 5.06
CA LYS A 79 -17.48 9.24 6.45
C LYS A 79 -17.52 7.89 7.18
N MET A 80 -17.97 6.81 6.53
CA MET A 80 -18.11 5.50 7.19
C MET A 80 -16.95 4.53 6.85
N PRO A 81 -16.17 4.06 7.84
CA PRO A 81 -15.08 3.10 7.63
C PRO A 81 -15.53 1.79 6.96
N SER A 82 -16.74 1.33 7.27
CA SER A 82 -17.33 0.09 6.73
C SER A 82 -17.60 0.12 5.22
N ARG A 83 -17.64 1.30 4.58
CA ARG A 83 -17.80 1.42 3.12
C ARG A 83 -16.50 1.21 2.35
N PHE A 84 -15.36 1.17 3.05
CA PHE A 84 -14.05 1.17 2.43
C PHE A 84 -13.23 -0.03 2.87
N SER A 85 -13.68 -1.21 2.44
CA SER A 85 -12.88 -2.42 2.53
C SER A 85 -11.56 -2.23 1.77
N PRO A 86 -10.44 -2.82 2.24
CA PRO A 86 -9.15 -2.74 1.56
C PRO A 86 -9.21 -3.11 0.08
N VAL A 87 -10.14 -3.99 -0.31
CA VAL A 87 -10.36 -4.41 -1.71
C VAL A 87 -10.53 -3.23 -2.68
N VAL A 88 -11.16 -2.13 -2.25
CA VAL A 88 -11.38 -0.95 -3.10
C VAL A 88 -10.04 -0.28 -3.47
N PHE A 89 -9.08 -0.28 -2.54
CA PHE A 89 -7.78 0.35 -2.72
C PHE A 89 -6.80 -0.55 -3.50
N TYR A 90 -6.72 -1.83 -3.15
CA TYR A 90 -5.65 -2.72 -3.61
C TYR A 90 -5.99 -3.55 -4.85
N THR A 91 -7.27 -3.64 -5.24
CA THR A 91 -7.65 -4.37 -6.46
C THR A 91 -7.01 -3.73 -7.69
N PRO A 92 -6.44 -4.51 -8.63
CA PRO A 92 -5.84 -3.98 -9.85
C PRO A 92 -6.82 -3.13 -10.66
N LYS A 93 -6.28 -2.15 -11.39
CA LYS A 93 -7.09 -1.21 -12.20
C LYS A 93 -7.88 -1.90 -13.30
N GLU A 94 -7.31 -2.97 -13.84
CA GLU A 94 -7.95 -3.82 -14.85
C GLU A 94 -9.23 -4.47 -14.34
N HIS A 95 -9.35 -4.64 -13.01
CA HIS A 95 -10.51 -5.23 -12.35
C HIS A 95 -11.42 -4.17 -11.70
N GLY A 96 -11.21 -2.88 -12.00
CA GLY A 96 -12.04 -1.77 -11.51
C GLY A 96 -11.66 -1.25 -10.12
N GLY A 97 -10.53 -1.68 -9.56
CA GLY A 97 -9.98 -1.12 -8.33
C GLY A 97 -9.06 0.08 -8.56
N LEU A 98 -8.57 0.66 -7.47
CA LEU A 98 -7.61 1.77 -7.52
C LEU A 98 -6.17 1.35 -7.86
N GLY A 99 -5.81 0.09 -7.61
CA GLY A 99 -4.46 -0.43 -7.84
C GLY A 99 -3.38 0.25 -7.00
N MET A 100 -3.70 0.60 -5.75
CA MET A 100 -2.73 1.17 -4.81
C MET A 100 -1.74 0.09 -4.37
N LEU A 101 -0.45 0.43 -4.28
CA LEU A 101 0.57 -0.45 -3.72
C LEU A 101 0.67 -0.27 -2.21
N SER A 102 0.84 -1.38 -1.50
CA SER A 102 0.89 -1.45 -0.05
C SER A 102 2.33 -1.58 0.47
N MET A 103 2.64 -0.81 1.52
CA MET A 103 3.82 -1.06 2.36
C MET A 103 3.54 -0.89 3.87
N GLY A 104 2.35 -0.41 4.23
CA GLY A 104 1.91 -0.20 5.62
C GLY A 104 1.24 -1.40 6.28
N HIS A 105 0.90 -2.42 5.50
CA HIS A 105 0.41 -3.72 6.00
C HIS A 105 1.56 -4.60 6.47
N VAL A 106 2.33 -4.09 7.42
CA VAL A 106 3.52 -4.74 7.99
C VAL A 106 3.42 -4.75 9.51
N LEU A 107 3.99 -5.79 10.11
CA LEU A 107 4.20 -5.86 11.54
C LEU A 107 5.48 -5.07 11.85
N ASN A 108 5.32 -3.89 12.43
CA ASN A 108 6.45 -3.05 12.81
C ASN A 108 7.15 -3.66 14.02
N PRO A 109 8.46 -3.97 13.92
CA PRO A 109 9.22 -4.47 15.05
C PRO A 109 9.34 -3.35 16.09
N GLN A 110 9.00 -3.64 17.34
CA GLN A 110 9.05 -2.71 18.45
C GLN A 110 9.89 -3.32 19.58
N SER A 111 10.93 -2.62 19.99
CA SER A 111 11.70 -2.93 21.19
C SER A 111 11.28 -2.01 22.35
N ASP A 112 11.66 -2.36 23.57
CA ASP A 112 11.38 -1.51 24.73
C ASP A 112 12.17 -0.20 24.62
N LEU A 113 11.42 0.91 24.47
CA LEU A 113 11.97 2.26 24.29
C LEU A 113 12.79 2.75 25.50
N ARG A 114 12.67 2.09 26.66
CA ARG A 114 13.41 2.45 27.87
C ARG A 114 14.91 2.13 27.75
N TRP A 115 15.27 1.07 27.03
CA TRP A 115 16.66 0.61 26.88
C TRP A 115 17.15 0.58 25.43
N SER A 116 16.27 0.79 24.45
CA SER A 116 16.62 0.79 23.02
C SER A 116 17.68 1.83 22.64
N LYS A 117 17.81 2.92 23.40
CA LYS A 117 18.83 3.96 23.15
C LYS A 117 20.22 3.59 23.70
N GLN A 118 20.32 2.60 24.57
CA GLN A 118 21.52 2.28 25.34
C GLN A 118 22.18 0.97 24.90
N THR A 119 21.38 0.03 24.40
CA THR A 119 21.83 -1.28 23.90
C THR A 119 20.95 -1.69 22.73
N ASP A 120 21.50 -2.43 21.77
CA ASP A 120 20.77 -3.05 20.66
C ASP A 120 19.96 -4.24 21.18
N VAL A 121 18.95 -3.95 22.01
CA VAL A 121 18.01 -4.96 22.49
C VAL A 121 17.19 -5.38 21.28
N GLY A 122 17.27 -6.67 20.93
CA GLY A 122 16.54 -7.23 19.79
C GLY A 122 15.03 -7.00 19.86
N ILE A 123 14.33 -7.45 18.81
CA ILE A 123 12.88 -7.23 18.67
C ILE A 123 12.14 -8.03 19.75
N THR A 124 11.43 -7.32 20.65
CA THR A 124 10.67 -7.95 21.75
C THR A 124 9.18 -8.04 21.47
N HIS A 125 8.62 -7.10 20.70
CA HIS A 125 7.20 -7.02 20.39
C HIS A 125 6.99 -6.64 18.92
N PHE A 126 5.81 -6.95 18.38
CA PHE A 126 5.38 -6.49 17.06
C PHE A 126 4.12 -5.63 17.21
N ARG A 127 4.11 -4.49 16.52
CA ARG A 127 2.96 -3.60 16.43
C ARG A 127 2.37 -3.69 15.02
N SER A 128 1.07 -3.95 14.92
CA SER A 128 0.38 -3.91 13.62
C SER A 128 0.38 -2.49 13.06
N GLY A 129 0.80 -2.32 11.80
CA GLY A 129 0.82 -1.03 11.11
C GLY A 129 -0.59 -0.52 10.77
N ILE A 130 -1.31 -1.26 9.93
CA ILE A 130 -2.71 -1.00 9.56
C ILE A 130 -3.54 -2.21 10.01
N SER A 131 -4.60 -1.97 10.77
CA SER A 131 -5.53 -3.00 11.25
C SER A 131 -6.40 -3.53 10.10
N LEU A 132 -6.36 -4.85 9.86
CA LEU A 132 -7.38 -5.58 9.08
C LEU A 132 -8.20 -6.48 10.00
N ASP A 133 -9.36 -6.91 9.50
CA ASP A 133 -10.09 -8.03 10.07
C ASP A 133 -9.24 -9.31 10.01
N ASP A 134 -9.44 -10.20 10.99
CA ASP A 134 -8.41 -11.06 11.62
C ASP A 134 -7.67 -12.12 10.76
N ASP A 135 -7.88 -12.24 9.45
CA ASP A 135 -7.16 -13.24 8.62
C ASP A 135 -6.74 -12.73 7.22
N GLN A 136 -6.96 -11.45 6.92
CA GLN A 136 -6.65 -10.94 5.58
C GLN A 136 -5.22 -10.37 5.52
N LEU A 137 -4.35 -11.02 4.74
CA LEU A 137 -2.99 -10.55 4.48
C LEU A 137 -2.93 -9.80 3.15
N ILE A 138 -2.50 -8.53 3.19
CA ILE A 138 -2.21 -7.76 1.98
C ILE A 138 -0.71 -7.86 1.68
N PRO A 139 -0.31 -8.35 0.49
CA PRO A 139 1.09 -8.42 0.12
C PRO A 139 1.76 -7.05 0.15
N ASN A 140 2.97 -6.98 0.71
CA ASN A 140 3.76 -5.76 0.78
C ASN A 140 4.76 -5.69 -0.39
N LEU A 141 5.08 -4.46 -0.83
CA LEU A 141 5.94 -4.25 -1.99
C LEU A 141 7.37 -4.80 -1.79
N TYR A 142 7.88 -4.77 -0.55
CA TYR A 142 9.23 -5.24 -0.22
C TYR A 142 9.47 -6.70 -0.63
N ARG A 143 8.48 -7.59 -0.49
CA ARG A 143 8.62 -9.02 -0.85
C ARG A 143 8.84 -9.24 -2.34
N TYR A 144 8.49 -8.27 -3.18
CA TYR A 144 8.64 -8.33 -4.63
C TYR A 144 9.89 -7.58 -5.12
N ILE A 145 10.68 -6.99 -4.22
CA ILE A 145 11.92 -6.29 -4.54
C ILE A 145 13.10 -7.12 -4.03
N MET A 146 13.98 -7.51 -4.94
CA MET A 146 15.22 -8.20 -4.60
C MET A 146 16.17 -7.28 -3.81
N SER A 147 16.97 -7.80 -2.88
CA SER A 147 18.00 -7.02 -2.18
C SER A 147 19.08 -6.50 -3.13
N TRP A 148 19.85 -5.50 -2.68
CA TRP A 148 21.01 -5.02 -3.44
C TRP A 148 22.12 -6.09 -3.52
N GLU A 149 22.39 -6.76 -2.40
CA GLU A 149 23.39 -7.83 -2.32
C GLU A 149 23.10 -8.95 -3.33
N SER A 150 21.87 -9.46 -3.35
CA SER A 150 21.47 -10.51 -4.29
C SER A 150 21.61 -10.05 -5.74
N LYS A 151 21.29 -8.78 -6.04
CA LYS A 151 21.49 -8.23 -7.39
C LYS A 151 22.95 -8.13 -7.79
N PHE A 152 23.85 -7.77 -6.88
CA PHE A 152 25.28 -7.67 -7.19
C PHE A 152 25.89 -9.04 -7.45
N ILE A 153 25.54 -10.04 -6.65
CA ILE A 153 25.99 -11.43 -6.83
C ILE A 153 25.48 -11.98 -8.16
N ASP A 154 24.18 -11.83 -8.43
CA ASP A 154 23.56 -12.30 -9.66
C ASP A 154 24.14 -11.61 -10.90
N SER A 155 24.40 -10.30 -10.81
CA SER A 155 25.07 -9.55 -11.87
C SER A 155 26.47 -10.12 -12.15
N GLN A 156 27.30 -10.35 -11.14
CA GLN A 156 28.63 -10.92 -11.37
C GLN A 156 28.57 -12.29 -12.05
N ARG A 157 27.60 -13.12 -11.67
CA ARG A 157 27.37 -14.41 -12.30
C ARG A 157 26.95 -14.28 -13.77
N VAL A 158 25.90 -13.51 -14.05
CA VAL A 158 25.32 -13.39 -15.41
C VAL A 158 26.30 -12.72 -16.39
N TRP A 159 27.11 -11.77 -15.91
CA TRP A 159 28.10 -11.12 -16.78
C TRP A 159 29.41 -11.92 -16.94
N ALA A 160 29.62 -12.97 -16.15
CA ALA A 160 30.75 -13.88 -16.27
C ALA A 160 30.45 -15.13 -17.13
N GLU A 161 29.17 -15.45 -17.32
CA GLU A 161 28.67 -16.44 -18.31
C GLU A 161 28.77 -15.87 -19.73
#